data_AF-A0A2V6ZIQ9-F1
#
_entry.id   AF-A0A2V6ZIQ9-F1
#
_cell.length_a   1.000
_cell.length_b   1.000
_cell.length_c   1.000
_cell.angle_alpha   90.00
_cell.angle_beta   90.00
_cell.angle_gamma   90.00
#
_symmetry.space_group_name_H-M   'P 1'
#
loop_
_entity.id
_entity.type
_entity.pdbx_description
1 polymer ?
#
loop_
_entity_poly.entity_id
_entity_poly.type
_entity_poly.pdbx_seq_one_letter_code
_entity_poly.pdbx_strand_id
1 'polypeptide(L)' 'MRIWVDADACPQAIKEILFRAAERAQVVMTLVANTPLRTPSSPFIRAIRVPKGFDGADHRI' A
#
# COMPACT_ATOMS: atom_id res chain seq x y z
N MET A 1 -10.96 -1.41 10.52
CA MET A 1 -10.91 -1.91 9.12
C MET A 1 -9.48 -1.78 8.62
N ARG A 2 -9.01 -2.72 7.79
CA ARG A 2 -7.65 -2.69 7.22
C ARG A 2 -7.75 -3.01 5.72
N ILE A 3 -7.03 -2.28 4.89
CA ILE A 3 -7.01 -2.47 3.44
C ILE A 3 -5.63 -2.84 2.95
N TRP A 4 -5.59 -3.68 1.91
CA TRP A 4 -4.38 -4.10 1.22
C TRP A 4 -4.41 -3.53 -0.20
N VAL A 5 -3.29 -3.00 -0.64
CA VAL A 5 -3.17 -2.38 -1.97
C VAL A 5 -1.92 -2.93 -2.64
N ASP A 6 -2.08 -3.50 -3.84
CA ASP A 6 -0.94 -3.77 -4.70
C ASP A 6 -0.39 -2.45 -5.26
N ALA A 7 0.84 -2.12 -4.88
CA ALA A 7 1.50 -0.89 -5.25
C ALA A 7 2.43 -1.04 -6.45
N ASP A 8 2.64 -2.25 -6.98
CA ASP A 8 3.39 -2.42 -8.23
C ASP A 8 2.53 -2.01 -9.45
N ALA A 9 1.22 -2.26 -9.39
CA ALA A 9 0.28 -1.88 -10.45
C ALA A 9 -0.24 -0.43 -10.33
N CYS A 10 -0.07 0.23 -9.17
CA CYS A 10 -0.62 1.57 -8.94
C CYS A 10 0.31 2.70 -9.43
N PRO A 11 -0.18 3.66 -10.23
CA PRO A 11 0.51 4.92 -10.50
C PRO A 11 0.76 5.73 -9.23
N GLN A 12 1.81 6.57 -9.22
CA GLN A 12 2.16 7.39 -8.06
C GLN A 12 1.03 8.32 -7.60
N ALA A 13 0.31 8.93 -8.54
CA ALA A 13 -0.83 9.82 -8.22
C ALA A 13 -1.93 9.09 -7.44
N ILE A 14 -2.20 7.81 -7.76
CA ILE A 14 -3.20 7.00 -7.04
C ILE A 14 -2.71 6.71 -5.62
N LYS A 15 -1.42 6.39 -5.44
CA LYS A 15 -0.84 6.16 -4.11
C LYS A 15 -1.00 7.39 -3.21
N GLU A 16 -0.77 8.60 -3.74
CA GLU A 16 -0.94 9.84 -2.99
C GLU A 16 -2.40 10.08 -2.55
N ILE A 17 -3.36 9.80 -3.43
CA ILE A 17 -4.79 9.87 -3.08
C ILE A 17 -5.11 8.86 -1.99
N LEU A 18 -4.62 7.63 -2.12
CA LEU A 18 -4.82 6.58 -1.13
C LEU A 18 -4.19 6.91 0.22
N PHE A 19 -3.01 7.55 0.26
CA PHE A 19 -2.39 8.00 1.50
C PHE A 19 -3.28 9.01 2.23
N ARG A 20 -3.75 10.04 1.51
CA ARG A 20 -4.66 11.04 2.07
C ARG A 20 -5.99 10.43 2.51
N ALA A 21 -6.52 9.47 1.74
CA ALA A 21 -7.76 8.78 2.08
C ALA A 21 -7.61 7.91 3.34
N ALA A 22 -6.53 7.14 3.44
CA ALA A 22 -6.23 6.29 4.60
C ALA A 22 -6.07 7.12 5.88
N GLU A 23 -5.40 8.27 5.79
CA GLU A 23 -5.25 9.19 6.93
C GLU A 23 -6.59 9.82 7.34
N ARG A 24 -7.34 10.36 6.38
CA ARG A 24 -8.65 10.99 6.65
C ARG A 24 -9.66 10.01 7.23
N ALA A 25 -9.66 8.78 6.72
CA ALA A 25 -10.53 7.72 7.21
C ALA A 25 -10.00 7.01 8.46
N GLN A 26 -8.76 7.32 8.88
CA GLN A 26 -8.04 6.63 9.95
C GLN A 26 -8.03 5.10 9.79
N VAL A 27 -7.91 4.64 8.54
CA VAL A 27 -7.89 3.22 8.17
C VAL A 27 -6.47 2.78 7.92
N VAL A 28 -6.07 1.66 8.52
CA VAL A 28 -4.75 1.07 8.27
C VAL A 28 -4.69 0.53 6.84
N MET A 29 -3.85 1.13 6.01
CA MET A 29 -3.53 0.68 4.67
C MET A 29 -2.16 0.00 4.65
N THR A 30 -2.08 -1.17 4.02
CA THR A 30 -0.83 -1.88 3.78
C THR A 30 -0.58 -2.02 2.29
N LEU A 31 0.46 -1.35 1.80
CA LEU A 31 0.91 -1.46 0.43
C LEU A 31 1.80 -2.69 0.30
N VAL A 32 1.57 -3.48 -0.73
CA VAL A 32 2.40 -4.63 -1.09
C VAL A 32 3.06 -4.32 -2.42
N ALA A 33 4.38 -4.45 -2.51
CA ALA A 33 5.10 -4.27 -3.76
C ALA A 33 6.36 -5.13 -3.80
N ASN A 34 6.76 -5.56 -4.97
CA ASN A 34 8.06 -6.16 -5.24
C ASN A 34 9.15 -5.10 -5.48
N THR A 35 8.73 -3.88 -5.80
CA THR A 35 9.59 -2.70 -5.95
C THR A 35 9.75 -1.90 -4.66
N PRO A 36 10.83 -1.10 -4.52
CA PRO A 36 10.96 -0.15 -3.43
C PRO A 36 9.83 0.90 -3.46
N LEU A 37 9.11 1.05 -2.36
CA LEU A 37 8.06 2.06 -2.19
C LEU A 37 8.56 3.20 -1.30
N ARG A 38 8.24 4.44 -1.68
CA ARG A 38 8.28 5.57 -0.75
C ARG A 38 6.89 5.76 -0.17
N THR A 39 6.80 5.71 1.14
CA THR A 39 5.57 5.99 1.89
C THR A 39 5.78 7.17 2.81
N PRO A 40 4.76 8.02 3.01
CA PRO A 40 4.81 9.06 4.03
C PRO A 40 4.89 8.46 5.43
N SER A 41 5.45 9.22 6.38
CA SER A 41 5.46 8.86 7.79
C SER A 41 4.05 9.04 8.37
N SER A 42 3.27 7.96 8.41
CA SER A 42 1.90 7.97 8.91
C SER A 42 1.60 6.70 9.71
N PRO A 43 0.89 6.78 10.85
CA PRO A 43 0.53 5.60 11.63
C PRO A 43 -0.44 4.67 10.87
N PHE A 44 -1.12 5.20 9.86
CA PHE A 44 -2.12 4.48 9.06
C PHE A 44 -1.54 3.85 7.79
N ILE A 45 -0.28 4.14 7.43
CA ILE A 45 0.31 3.68 6.18
C ILE A 45 1.47 2.74 6.48
N ARG A 46 1.38 1.52 5.96
CA ARG A 46 2.43 0.50 6.05
C ARG A 46 2.81 0.05 4.65
N ALA A 47 4.08 -0.28 4.45
CA ALA A 47 4.56 -0.90 3.21
C ALA A 47 5.23 -2.23 3.53
N ILE A 48 4.95 -3.24 2.71
CA ILE A 48 5.56 -4.55 2.75
C ILE A 48 6.16 -4.81 1.40
N ARG A 49 7.47 -5.09 1.40
CA ARG A 49 8.16 -5.51 0.18
C ARG A 49 8.11 -7.03 0.06
N VAL A 50 7.70 -7.53 -1.10
CA VAL A 50 7.69 -8.97 -1.43
C VAL A 50 8.74 -9.30 -2.49
N PRO A 51 9.22 -10.55 -2.58
CA PRO A 51 10.09 -10.96 -3.68
C PRO A 51 9.38 -10.87 -5.05
N LYS A 52 10.14 -10.64 -6.11
CA LYS A 52 9.64 -10.61 -7.49
C LYS A 52 9.12 -12.01 -7.86
N GLY A 53 7.86 -12.10 -8.30
CA GLY A 53 7.18 -13.37 -8.61
C GLY A 53 6.08 -13.78 -7.62
N PHE A 54 5.84 -12.97 -6.58
CA PHE A 54 4.64 -13.04 -5.75
C PHE A 54 3.65 -12.00 -6.30
N ASP A 55 2.53 -12.43 -6.89
CA ASP A 55 1.46 -11.49 -7.26
C ASP A 55 0.93 -10.82 -5.99
N GLY A 56 1.07 -9.48 -5.98
CA GLY A 56 0.89 -8.63 -4.82
C GLY A 56 -0.57 -8.59 -4.36
N ALA A 57 -0.76 -8.55 -3.03
CA ALA A 57 -2.05 -8.47 -2.32
C ALA A 57 -2.99 -9.68 -2.38
N ASP A 58 -2.98 -10.49 -3.45
CA ASP A 58 -4.00 -11.54 -3.64
C ASP A 58 -3.91 -12.73 -2.65
N HIS A 59 -2.73 -12.99 -2.08
CA HIS A 59 -2.51 -14.13 -1.18
C HIS A 59 -2.69 -13.83 0.32
N ARG A 60 -3.31 -12.70 0.70
CA ARG A 60 -3.46 -12.29 2.12
C ARG A 60 -4.90 -12.04 2.59
N ILE A 61 -5.91 -12.47 1.83
CA ILE A 61 -7.33 -12.29 2.17
C ILE A 61 -7.92 -13.59 2.70
#